data_AF-A0A428KNX7-F1
#
_entry.id   AF-A0A428KNX7-F1
#
_cell.length_a   1.000
_cell.length_b   1.000
_cell.length_c   1.000
_cell.angle_alpha   90.00
_cell.angle_beta   90.00
_cell.angle_gamma   90.00
#
_symmetry.space_group_name_H-M   'P 1'
#
loop_
_entity.id
_entity.type
_entity.pdbx_description
1 polymer ?
#
loop_
_entity_poly.entity_id
_entity_poly.type
_entity_poly.pdbx_seq_one_letter_code
_entity_poly.pdbx_strand_id
1 'polypeptide(L)'
;MLQIGITGGIGSGKSVVCRLFQVLDAPVYDSDARAKWVMAHDAQLRDELTAAFGPETFDAQGQLNRAYLARVAFPDPVQLARLNSLVHPHVGRDFAEWATARQAEGHAYILKEAALLYESGAYRQLDRVITVFAPQTLRQARVLRRDPHRTPEDILTIIGKQMSEEEKLARADYVVHNDDEQLLIPQVLKLDAEFRA
;
A
#
# COMPACT_ATOMS: atom_id res chain seq x y z
N MET A 1 -16.04 3.88 13.36
CA MET A 1 -14.59 4.09 13.29
C MET A 1 -14.26 4.40 11.85
N LEU A 2 -13.62 5.55 11.60
CA LEU A 2 -13.32 6.01 10.23
C LEU A 2 -12.22 5.12 9.61
N GLN A 3 -12.41 4.66 8.38
CA GLN A 3 -11.42 3.88 7.62
C GLN A 3 -10.81 4.77 6.55
N ILE A 4 -9.54 5.13 6.72
CA ILE A 4 -8.89 6.15 5.89
C ILE A 4 -7.78 5.51 5.07
N GLY A 5 -7.78 5.74 3.77
CA GLY A 5 -6.69 5.32 2.89
C GLY A 5 -5.52 6.29 2.93
N ILE A 6 -4.29 5.77 2.91
CA ILE A 6 -3.09 6.57 2.64
C ILE A 6 -2.45 6.05 1.36
N THR A 7 -2.32 6.93 0.36
CA THR A 7 -1.68 6.65 -0.92
C THR A 7 -0.73 7.78 -1.33
N GLY A 8 -0.10 7.65 -2.49
CA GLY A 8 0.92 8.57 -2.99
C GLY A 8 1.92 7.86 -3.89
N GLY A 9 2.54 8.60 -4.81
CA GLY A 9 3.53 8.05 -5.74
C GLY A 9 4.70 7.34 -5.06
N ILE A 10 5.40 6.48 -5.81
CA ILE A 10 6.69 5.94 -5.34
C ILE A 10 7.61 7.08 -4.92
N GLY A 11 8.24 6.97 -3.75
CA GLY A 11 9.15 7.99 -3.22
C GLY A 11 8.48 9.21 -2.56
N SER A 12 7.14 9.28 -2.48
CA SER A 12 6.44 10.42 -1.86
C SER A 12 6.59 10.50 -0.34
N GLY A 13 7.04 9.42 0.31
CA GLY A 13 7.23 9.37 1.76
C GLY A 13 5.98 8.98 2.56
N LYS A 14 5.02 8.25 1.94
CA LYS A 14 3.89 7.62 2.64
C LYS A 14 4.27 6.98 3.98
N SER A 15 5.34 6.18 4.00
CA SER A 15 5.78 5.48 5.21
C SER A 15 6.19 6.44 6.33
N VAL A 16 6.71 7.62 6.01
CA VAL A 16 7.03 8.67 7.00
C VAL A 16 5.74 9.24 7.58
N VAL A 17 4.78 9.59 6.73
CA VAL A 17 3.46 10.10 7.15
C VAL A 17 2.73 9.06 8.02
N CYS A 18 2.72 7.79 7.61
CA CYS A 18 2.16 6.69 8.39
C CYS A 18 2.85 6.54 9.74
N ARG A 19 4.19 6.69 9.79
CA ARG A 19 4.92 6.64 11.06
C ARG A 19 4.54 7.77 11.99
N LEU A 20 4.31 8.97 11.49
CA LEU A 20 3.84 10.10 12.29
C LEU A 20 2.46 9.80 12.90
N PHE A 21 1.53 9.26 12.11
CA PHE A 21 0.24 8.81 12.63
C PHE A 21 0.36 7.70 13.67
N GLN A 22 1.24 6.71 13.46
CA GLN A 22 1.52 5.67 14.46
C GLN A 22 2.07 6.23 15.79
N VAL A 23 2.89 7.28 15.73
CA VAL A 23 3.39 7.96 16.94
C VAL A 23 2.25 8.62 17.72
N LEU A 24 1.16 9.00 17.03
CA LEU A 24 -0.07 9.52 17.61
C LEU A 24 -1.06 8.41 17.99
N ASP A 25 -0.63 7.15 18.05
CA ASP A 25 -1.48 5.99 18.37
C ASP A 25 -2.61 5.72 17.36
N ALA A 26 -2.42 6.11 16.10
CA ALA A 26 -3.32 5.72 15.02
C ALA A 26 -2.87 4.39 14.39
N PRO A 27 -3.70 3.33 14.40
CA PRO A 27 -3.34 2.07 13.79
C PRO A 27 -3.19 2.18 12.27
N VAL A 28 -2.11 1.62 11.73
CA VAL A 28 -1.85 1.59 10.29
C VAL A 28 -1.76 0.14 9.82
N TYR A 29 -2.59 -0.20 8.84
CA TYR A 29 -2.52 -1.42 8.06
C TYR A 29 -1.66 -1.21 6.82
N ASP A 30 -0.44 -1.77 6.82
CA ASP A 30 0.46 -1.81 5.67
C ASP A 30 0.00 -2.92 4.71
N SER A 31 -0.67 -2.53 3.62
CA SER A 31 -1.27 -3.50 2.70
C SER A 31 -0.21 -4.36 1.99
N ASP A 32 0.98 -3.82 1.72
CA ASP A 32 2.05 -4.54 1.03
C ASP A 32 2.68 -5.60 1.95
N ALA A 33 2.92 -5.27 3.22
CA ALA A 33 3.42 -6.20 4.21
C ALA A 33 2.39 -7.28 4.53
N ARG A 34 1.12 -6.90 4.69
CA ARG A 34 0.03 -7.84 4.98
C ARG A 34 -0.27 -8.76 3.81
N ALA A 35 -0.26 -8.28 2.57
CA ALA A 35 -0.40 -9.13 1.39
C ALA A 35 0.67 -10.24 1.36
N LYS A 36 1.94 -9.90 1.62
CA LYS A 36 3.02 -10.89 1.71
C LYS A 36 2.79 -11.91 2.82
N TRP A 37 2.32 -11.44 3.98
CA TRP A 37 2.03 -12.32 5.11
C TRP A 37 0.87 -13.27 4.80
N VAL A 38 -0.23 -12.75 4.27
CA VAL A 38 -1.44 -13.52 3.89
C VAL A 38 -1.08 -14.58 2.85
N MET A 39 -0.35 -14.23 1.79
CA MET A 39 0.12 -15.21 0.78
C MET A 39 0.97 -16.34 1.36
N ALA A 40 1.65 -16.11 2.48
CA ALA A 40 2.50 -17.11 3.12
C ALA A 40 1.76 -17.92 4.21
N HIS A 41 0.67 -17.42 4.79
CA HIS A 41 0.06 -18.03 5.98
C HIS A 41 -1.41 -18.41 5.83
N ASP A 42 -2.13 -17.87 4.85
CA ASP A 42 -3.51 -18.29 4.56
C ASP A 42 -3.50 -19.62 3.80
N ALA A 43 -3.95 -20.70 4.45
CA ALA A 43 -3.91 -22.04 3.88
C ALA A 43 -4.70 -22.16 2.58
N GLN A 44 -5.87 -21.52 2.50
CA GLN A 44 -6.71 -21.55 1.31
C GLN A 44 -6.02 -20.82 0.16
N LEU A 45 -5.48 -19.63 0.40
CA LEU A 45 -4.76 -18.88 -0.63
C LEU A 45 -3.50 -19.63 -1.11
N ARG A 46 -2.80 -20.32 -0.21
CA ARG A 46 -1.63 -21.13 -0.58
C ARG A 46 -2.00 -22.25 -1.55
N ASP A 47 -3.12 -22.94 -1.30
CA ASP A 47 -3.63 -23.99 -2.19
C ASP A 47 -4.05 -23.41 -3.54
N GLU A 48 -4.76 -22.28 -3.55
CA GLU A 48 -5.16 -21.56 -4.76
C GLU A 48 -3.95 -21.09 -5.59
N LEU A 49 -2.93 -20.53 -4.95
CA LEU A 49 -1.69 -20.09 -5.59
C LEU A 49 -0.92 -21.28 -6.17
N THR A 50 -0.82 -22.38 -5.43
CA THR A 50 -0.16 -23.61 -5.90
C THR A 50 -0.88 -24.21 -7.10
N ALA A 51 -2.22 -24.25 -7.07
CA ALA A 51 -3.03 -24.71 -8.19
C ALA A 51 -2.90 -23.79 -9.42
N ALA A 52 -2.74 -22.48 -9.21
CA ALA A 52 -2.66 -21.51 -10.29
C ALA A 52 -1.29 -21.41 -10.95
N PHE A 53 -0.22 -21.45 -10.15
CA PHE A 53 1.15 -21.15 -10.56
C PHE A 53 2.12 -22.34 -10.42
N GLY A 54 1.68 -23.48 -9.90
CA GLY A 54 2.48 -24.69 -9.79
C GLY A 54 3.17 -24.88 -8.44
N PRO A 55 3.74 -26.08 -8.19
CA PRO A 55 4.32 -26.46 -6.91
C PRO A 55 5.52 -25.59 -6.50
N GLU A 56 6.26 -25.02 -7.45
CA GLU A 56 7.41 -24.14 -7.19
C GLU A 56 7.03 -22.79 -6.57
N THR A 57 5.72 -22.50 -6.45
CA THR A 57 5.20 -21.34 -5.73
C THR A 57 5.59 -21.34 -4.26
N PHE A 58 5.78 -22.53 -3.67
CA PHE A 58 6.32 -22.71 -2.34
C PHE A 58 7.58 -23.57 -2.40
N ASP A 59 8.60 -23.22 -1.62
CA ASP A 59 9.82 -24.03 -1.53
C ASP A 59 9.61 -25.31 -0.71
N ALA A 60 10.64 -26.15 -0.63
CA ALA A 60 10.59 -27.40 0.10
C ALA A 60 10.34 -27.24 1.61
N GLN A 61 10.52 -26.03 2.15
CA GLN A 61 10.24 -25.66 3.54
C GLN A 61 8.84 -25.04 3.70
N GLY A 62 8.05 -25.02 2.62
CA GLY A 62 6.71 -24.46 2.59
C GLY A 62 6.68 -22.93 2.61
N GLN A 63 7.79 -22.25 2.36
CA GLN A 63 7.84 -20.79 2.31
C GLN A 63 7.50 -20.29 0.90
N LEU A 64 6.86 -19.12 0.82
CA LEU A 64 6.49 -18.52 -0.45
C LEU A 64 7.74 -18.18 -1.28
N ASN A 65 7.86 -18.80 -2.45
CA ASN A 65 8.93 -18.53 -3.40
C ASN A 65 8.62 -17.26 -4.21
N ARG A 66 8.88 -16.11 -3.59
CA ARG A 66 8.61 -14.79 -4.19
C ARG A 66 9.35 -14.56 -5.51
N ALA A 67 10.57 -15.09 -5.63
CA ALA A 67 11.36 -14.95 -6.86
C ALA A 67 10.72 -15.72 -8.02
N TYR A 68 10.21 -16.93 -7.74
CA TYR A 68 9.44 -17.70 -8.70
C TYR A 68 8.16 -16.97 -9.13
N LEU A 69 7.33 -16.56 -8.16
CA LEU A 69 6.08 -15.85 -8.45
C LEU A 69 6.30 -14.56 -9.25
N ALA A 70 7.29 -13.76 -8.86
CA ALA A 70 7.63 -12.54 -9.59
C ALA A 70 8.05 -12.85 -11.04
N ARG A 71 8.80 -13.93 -11.27
CA ARG A 71 9.24 -14.35 -12.60
C ARG A 71 8.09 -14.85 -13.48
N VAL A 72 7.12 -15.59 -12.92
CA VAL A 72 6.01 -16.17 -13.70
C VAL A 72 4.82 -15.23 -13.86
N ALA A 73 4.56 -14.37 -12.89
CA ALA A 73 3.37 -13.52 -12.89
C ALA A 73 3.62 -12.09 -13.39
N PHE A 74 4.74 -11.44 -13.04
CA PHE A 74 4.90 -10.00 -13.32
C PHE A 74 5.18 -9.64 -14.79
N PRO A 75 5.86 -10.49 -15.60
CA PRO A 75 6.06 -10.20 -17.02
C PRO A 75 4.79 -10.33 -17.87
N ASP A 76 3.80 -11.11 -17.43
CA ASP A 76 2.57 -11.40 -18.18
C ASP A 76 1.36 -10.71 -17.51
N PRO A 77 0.73 -9.70 -18.15
CA PRO A 77 -0.44 -9.01 -17.61
C PRO A 77 -1.60 -9.93 -17.24
N VAL A 78 -1.80 -11.05 -17.96
CA VAL A 78 -2.86 -12.02 -17.69
C VAL A 78 -2.55 -12.78 -16.39
N GLN A 79 -1.30 -13.22 -16.22
CA GLN A 79 -0.87 -13.91 -14.99
C GLN A 79 -0.85 -12.96 -13.79
N LEU A 80 -0.44 -11.71 -13.98
CA LEU A 80 -0.51 -10.69 -12.95
C LEU A 80 -1.96 -10.43 -12.51
N ALA A 81 -2.88 -10.31 -13.46
CA ALA A 81 -4.31 -10.16 -13.16
C ALA A 81 -4.85 -11.38 -12.40
N ARG A 82 -4.46 -12.59 -12.80
CA ARG A 82 -4.82 -13.84 -12.10
C ARG A 82 -4.27 -13.89 -10.68
N LEU A 83 -3.00 -13.51 -10.49
CA LEU A 83 -2.40 -13.43 -9.16
C LEU A 83 -3.18 -12.46 -8.27
N ASN A 84 -3.46 -11.27 -8.78
CA ASN A 84 -4.19 -10.24 -8.04
C ASN A 84 -5.63 -10.67 -7.73
N SER A 85 -6.32 -11.37 -8.62
CA SER A 85 -7.69 -11.84 -8.39
C SER A 85 -7.78 -12.90 -7.29
N LEU A 86 -6.71 -13.69 -7.09
CA LEU A 86 -6.61 -14.63 -5.97
C LEU A 86 -6.22 -13.90 -4.67
N VAL A 87 -5.24 -13.00 -4.72
CA VAL A 87 -4.69 -12.38 -3.50
C VAL A 87 -5.63 -11.32 -2.91
N HIS A 88 -6.24 -10.46 -3.73
CA HIS A 88 -7.01 -9.31 -3.24
C HIS A 88 -8.19 -9.69 -2.33
N PRO A 89 -9.02 -10.72 -2.62
CA PRO A 89 -10.10 -11.13 -1.72
C PRO A 89 -9.60 -11.54 -0.33
N HIS A 90 -8.48 -12.26 -0.25
CA HIS A 90 -7.89 -12.71 1.02
C HIS A 90 -7.32 -11.53 1.82
N VAL A 91 -6.62 -10.61 1.16
CA VAL A 91 -6.12 -9.37 1.81
C VAL A 91 -7.26 -8.47 2.25
N GLY A 92 -8.37 -8.42 1.50
CA GLY A 92 -9.58 -7.71 1.90
C GLY A 92 -10.21 -8.29 3.17
N ARG A 93 -10.23 -9.62 3.30
CA ARG A 93 -10.71 -10.32 4.50
C ARG A 93 -9.81 -10.05 5.71
N ASP A 94 -8.49 -10.18 5.53
CA ASP A 94 -7.48 -9.87 6.56
C ASP A 94 -7.62 -8.42 7.07
N PHE A 95 -7.82 -7.47 6.15
CA PHE A 95 -8.06 -6.07 6.50
C PHE A 95 -9.35 -5.88 7.30
N ALA A 96 -10.45 -6.54 6.89
CA ALA A 96 -11.72 -6.42 7.60
C ALA A 96 -11.62 -6.96 9.03
N GLU A 97 -11.01 -8.12 9.22
CA GLU A 97 -10.77 -8.72 10.53
C GLU A 97 -9.87 -7.83 11.41
N TRP A 98 -8.78 -7.32 10.84
CA TRP A 98 -7.89 -6.38 11.52
C TRP A 98 -8.63 -5.10 11.93
N ALA A 99 -9.44 -4.54 11.03
CA ALA A 99 -10.22 -3.33 11.29
C ALA A 99 -11.24 -3.55 12.41
N THR A 100 -11.96 -4.67 12.41
CA THR A 100 -12.88 -5.02 13.50
C THR A 100 -12.15 -5.12 14.84
N ALA A 101 -10.95 -5.71 14.87
CA ALA A 101 -10.14 -5.78 16.09
C ALA A 101 -9.72 -4.39 16.59
N ARG A 102 -9.27 -3.49 15.69
CA ARG A 102 -8.94 -2.10 16.07
C ARG A 102 -10.16 -1.33 16.56
N GLN A 103 -11.34 -1.58 15.99
CA GLN A 103 -12.58 -0.97 16.46
C GLN A 103 -12.92 -1.42 17.89
N ALA A 104 -12.72 -2.71 18.21
CA ALA A 104 -12.95 -3.24 19.55
C ALA A 104 -11.98 -2.66 20.60
N GLU A 105 -10.78 -2.23 20.18
CA GLU A 105 -9.80 -1.52 21.02
C GLU A 105 -10.17 -0.04 21.26
N GLY A 106 -11.23 0.48 20.62
CA GLY A 106 -11.72 1.84 20.85
C GLY A 106 -11.04 2.93 20.00
N HIS A 107 -10.32 2.55 18.94
CA HIS A 107 -9.71 3.51 18.02
C HIS A 107 -10.77 4.35 17.28
N ALA A 108 -10.58 5.66 17.20
CA ALA A 108 -11.50 6.58 16.50
C ALA A 108 -11.46 6.35 14.97
N TYR A 109 -10.26 6.10 14.46
CA TYR A 109 -10.00 5.83 13.05
C TYR A 109 -8.84 4.85 12.86
N ILE A 110 -8.74 4.30 11.66
CA ILE A 110 -7.63 3.47 11.20
C ILE A 110 -7.14 3.95 9.84
N LEU A 111 -5.88 3.63 9.53
CA LEU A 111 -5.27 3.95 8.26
C LEU A 111 -4.95 2.67 7.48
N LYS A 112 -5.27 2.65 6.18
CA LYS A 112 -4.90 1.61 5.24
C LYS A 112 -3.90 2.18 4.24
N GLU A 113 -2.64 1.84 4.38
CA GLU A 113 -1.57 2.29 3.48
C GLU A 113 -1.48 1.33 2.28
N ALA A 114 -1.50 1.90 1.07
CA ALA A 114 -1.25 1.17 -0.16
C ALA A 114 -0.76 2.12 -1.27
N ALA A 115 0.29 1.73 -2.00
CA ALA A 115 0.80 2.52 -3.13
C ALA A 115 -0.14 2.53 -4.35
N LEU A 116 -0.95 1.48 -4.52
CA LEU A 116 -1.87 1.29 -5.65
C LEU A 116 -3.34 1.33 -5.20
N LEU A 117 -3.65 2.22 -4.25
CA LEU A 117 -4.97 2.27 -3.63
C LEU A 117 -6.11 2.57 -4.62
N TYR A 118 -5.86 3.44 -5.60
CA TYR A 118 -6.86 3.80 -6.62
C TYR A 118 -6.96 2.73 -7.71
N GLU A 119 -5.80 2.26 -8.18
CA GLU A 119 -5.63 1.31 -9.26
C GLU A 119 -6.22 -0.06 -8.90
N SER A 120 -6.10 -0.48 -7.64
CA SER A 120 -6.71 -1.71 -7.12
C SER A 120 -8.21 -1.56 -6.84
N GLY A 121 -8.76 -0.34 -6.85
CA GLY A 121 -10.13 -0.07 -6.43
C GLY A 121 -10.36 -0.14 -4.91
N ALA A 122 -9.32 -0.39 -4.12
CA ALA A 122 -9.42 -0.54 -2.66
C ALA A 122 -9.94 0.73 -1.96
N TYR A 123 -9.73 1.92 -2.55
CA TYR A 123 -10.25 3.18 -2.04
C TYR A 123 -11.79 3.20 -1.90
N ARG A 124 -12.52 2.40 -2.67
CA ARG A 124 -14.01 2.39 -2.69
C ARG A 124 -14.62 1.84 -1.40
N GLN A 125 -13.81 1.14 -0.60
CA GLN A 125 -14.22 0.55 0.68
C GLN A 125 -13.83 1.44 1.87
N LEU A 126 -13.23 2.61 1.61
CA LEU A 126 -12.71 3.53 2.61
C LEU A 126 -13.58 4.78 2.65
N ASP A 127 -13.65 5.40 3.82
CA ASP A 127 -14.45 6.60 4.04
C ASP A 127 -13.78 7.84 3.43
N ARG A 128 -12.45 7.90 3.52
CA ARG A 128 -11.62 9.03 3.07
C ARG A 128 -10.27 8.54 2.54
N VAL A 129 -9.62 9.36 1.73
CA VAL A 129 -8.28 9.11 1.19
C VAL A 129 -7.36 10.32 1.40
N ILE A 130 -6.20 10.05 1.98
CA ILE A 130 -5.05 10.95 2.07
C ILE A 130 -4.08 10.61 0.93
N THR A 131 -3.79 11.59 0.08
CA THR A 131 -2.71 11.49 -0.91
C THR A 131 -1.47 12.22 -0.37
N VAL A 132 -0.37 11.48 -0.18
CA VAL A 132 0.94 12.05 0.14
C VAL A 132 1.63 12.49 -1.14
N PHE A 133 1.78 13.80 -1.30
CA PHE A 133 2.36 14.44 -2.47
C PHE A 133 3.83 14.79 -2.26
N ALA A 134 4.62 14.63 -3.32
CA ALA A 134 5.96 15.22 -3.41
C ALA A 134 6.32 15.43 -4.90
N PRO A 135 7.10 16.48 -5.24
CA PRO A 135 7.57 16.71 -6.60
C PRO A 135 8.29 15.48 -7.17
N GLN A 136 8.10 15.21 -8.46
CA GLN A 136 8.64 14.01 -9.09
C GLN A 136 10.17 13.94 -8.99
N THR A 137 10.87 15.07 -9.12
CA THR A 137 12.33 15.16 -8.98
C THR A 137 12.79 14.71 -7.59
N LEU A 138 12.09 15.16 -6.54
CA LEU A 138 12.36 14.77 -5.16
C LEU A 138 12.06 13.29 -4.92
N ARG A 139 10.94 12.78 -5.47
CA ARG A 139 10.58 11.35 -5.39
C ARG A 139 11.66 10.47 -6.04
N GLN A 140 12.15 10.84 -7.22
CA GLN A 140 13.23 10.13 -7.90
C GLN A 140 14.51 10.11 -7.05
N ALA A 141 14.95 11.27 -6.56
CA ALA A 141 16.13 11.37 -5.71
C ALA A 141 16.03 10.51 -4.44
N ARG A 142 14.86 10.50 -3.79
CA ARG A 142 14.58 9.67 -2.60
C ARG A 142 14.65 8.17 -2.93
N VAL A 143 14.13 7.75 -4.08
CA VAL A 143 14.17 6.33 -4.49
C VAL A 143 15.60 5.90 -4.80
N LEU A 144 16.36 6.68 -5.58
CA LEU A 144 17.76 6.36 -5.90
C LEU A 144 18.65 6.32 -4.66
N ARG A 145 18.42 7.20 -3.69
CA ARG A 145 19.16 7.17 -2.41
C ARG A 145 18.85 5.91 -1.59
N ARG A 146 17.62 5.43 -1.63
CA ARG A 146 17.17 4.23 -0.89
C ARG A 146 17.58 2.93 -1.60
N ASP A 147 17.54 2.92 -2.91
CA ASP A 147 17.80 1.77 -3.77
C ASP A 147 18.72 2.18 -4.93
N PRO A 148 20.04 2.22 -4.69
CA PRO A 148 21.01 2.75 -5.66
C PRO A 148 21.22 1.84 -6.87
N HIS A 149 20.64 0.64 -6.89
CA HIS A 149 20.72 -0.27 -8.03
C HIS A 149 19.71 0.06 -9.13
N ARG A 150 18.70 0.89 -8.85
CA ARG A 150 17.71 1.33 -9.84
C ARG A 150 18.22 2.45 -10.72
N THR A 151 17.75 2.50 -11.95
CA THR A 151 17.96 3.63 -12.85
C THR A 151 16.80 4.64 -12.78
N PRO A 152 16.98 5.88 -13.25
CA PRO A 152 15.87 6.81 -13.47
C PRO A 152 14.76 6.21 -14.34
N GLU A 153 15.11 5.43 -15.36
CA GLU A 153 14.16 4.77 -16.27
C GLU A 153 13.31 3.71 -15.55
N ASP A 154 13.89 2.96 -14.61
CA ASP A 154 13.13 2.01 -13.77
C ASP A 154 12.08 2.75 -12.93
N ILE A 155 12.44 3.91 -12.39
CA ILE A 155 11.55 4.74 -11.56
C ILE A 155 10.42 5.30 -12.42
N LEU A 156 10.72 5.82 -13.62
CA LEU A 156 9.71 6.31 -14.56
C LEU A 156 8.76 5.19 -15.00
N THR A 157 9.27 3.99 -15.22
CA THR A 157 8.45 2.81 -15.54
C THR A 157 7.46 2.50 -14.42
N ILE A 158 7.89 2.62 -13.16
CA ILE A 158 7.00 2.42 -12.00
C ILE A 158 5.97 3.54 -11.91
N ILE A 159 6.39 4.79 -12.10
CA ILE A 159 5.47 5.95 -12.11
C ILE A 159 4.41 5.77 -13.20
N GLY A 160 4.78 5.30 -14.39
CA GLY A 160 3.86 5.08 -15.51
C GLY A 160 2.85 3.96 -15.28
N LYS A 161 3.06 3.07 -14.30
CA LYS A 161 2.08 2.06 -13.87
C LYS A 161 1.09 2.58 -12.83
N GLN A 162 1.31 3.78 -12.30
CA GLN A 162 0.45 4.42 -11.32
C GLN A 162 -0.47 5.44 -11.99
N MET A 163 -1.61 5.71 -11.36
CA MET A 163 -2.45 6.86 -11.68
C MET A 163 -1.61 8.15 -11.62
N SER A 164 -1.90 9.09 -12.51
CA SER A 164 -1.18 10.37 -12.54
C SER A 164 -1.32 11.09 -11.21
N GLU A 165 -0.30 11.84 -10.81
CA GLU A 165 -0.35 12.57 -9.52
C GLU A 165 -1.47 13.62 -9.53
N GLU A 166 -1.69 14.28 -10.67
CA GLU A 166 -2.80 15.22 -10.88
C GLU A 166 -4.16 14.57 -10.60
N GLU A 167 -4.38 13.36 -11.10
CA GLU A 167 -5.63 12.63 -10.90
C GLU A 167 -5.76 12.12 -9.45
N LYS A 168 -4.66 11.68 -8.82
CA LYS A 168 -4.67 11.31 -7.39
C LYS A 168 -5.00 12.49 -6.49
N LEU A 169 -4.48 13.68 -6.81
CA LEU A 169 -4.76 14.91 -6.08
C LEU A 169 -6.22 15.34 -6.26
N ALA A 170 -6.74 15.28 -7.49
CA ALA A 170 -8.13 15.61 -7.78
C ALA A 170 -9.15 14.68 -7.09
N ARG A 171 -8.73 13.44 -6.76
CA ARG A 171 -9.55 12.43 -6.09
C ARG A 171 -9.36 12.38 -4.57
N ALA A 172 -8.35 13.06 -4.03
CA ALA A 172 -8.03 13.00 -2.62
C ALA A 172 -9.03 13.82 -1.79
N ASP A 173 -9.44 13.28 -0.64
CA ASP A 173 -10.13 14.07 0.38
C ASP A 173 -9.15 14.99 1.11
N TYR A 174 -7.92 14.51 1.30
CA TYR A 174 -6.84 15.25 1.96
C TYR A 174 -5.52 15.08 1.22
N VAL A 175 -4.72 16.14 1.21
CA VAL A 175 -3.36 16.13 0.65
C VAL A 175 -2.37 16.43 1.77
N VAL A 176 -1.37 15.57 1.92
CA VAL A 176 -0.20 15.83 2.78
C VAL A 176 0.99 16.12 1.89
N HIS A 177 1.53 17.32 2.01
CA HIS A 177 2.68 17.78 1.23
C HIS A 177 3.98 17.39 1.92
N ASN A 178 4.78 16.58 1.23
CA ASN A 178 6.09 16.10 1.64
C ASN A 178 7.16 16.53 0.62
N ASP A 179 7.20 17.83 0.36
CA ASP A 179 7.95 18.49 -0.72
C ASP A 179 9.26 19.17 -0.26
N ASP A 180 9.65 18.98 1.02
CA ASP A 180 10.76 19.65 1.70
C ASP A 180 10.59 21.19 1.84
N GLU A 181 9.39 21.71 1.54
CA GLU A 181 9.02 23.12 1.76
C GLU A 181 8.05 23.27 2.94
N GLN A 182 7.09 22.34 3.05
CA GLN A 182 6.08 22.36 4.09
C GLN A 182 6.42 21.40 5.23
N LEU A 183 6.17 21.83 6.47
CA LEU A 183 6.37 20.98 7.64
C LEU A 183 5.32 19.85 7.68
N LEU A 184 5.76 18.61 7.81
CA LEU A 184 4.87 17.44 7.86
C LEU A 184 4.07 17.35 9.16
N ILE A 185 4.72 17.58 10.31
CA ILE A 185 4.12 17.33 11.63
C ILE A 185 2.83 18.15 11.83
N PRO A 186 2.79 19.47 11.54
CA PRO A 186 1.55 20.25 11.69
C PRO A 186 0.41 19.75 10.79
N GLN A 187 0.70 19.29 9.57
CA GLN A 187 -0.32 18.73 8.67
C GLN A 187 -0.92 17.45 9.24
N VAL A 188 -0.07 16.53 9.74
CA VAL A 188 -0.52 15.27 10.36
C VAL A 188 -1.30 15.52 11.64
N LEU A 189 -0.85 16.43 12.51
CA LEU A 189 -1.57 16.77 13.75
C LEU A 189 -2.95 17.35 13.47
N LYS A 190 -3.08 18.20 12.45
CA LYS A 190 -4.37 18.76 12.04
C LYS A 190 -5.34 17.65 11.62
N LEU A 191 -4.89 16.72 10.79
CA LEU A 191 -5.70 15.60 10.31
C LEU A 191 -6.06 14.63 11.45
N ASP A 192 -5.10 14.29 12.32
CA ASP A 192 -5.36 13.44 13.48
C ASP A 192 -6.43 14.04 14.40
N ALA A 193 -6.35 15.35 14.69
CA ALA A 193 -7.37 16.03 15.47
C ALA A 193 -8.76 16.00 14.80
N GLU A 194 -8.82 16.16 13.47
CA GLU A 194 -10.06 16.09 12.70
C GLU A 194 -10.67 14.69 12.72
N PHE A 195 -9.86 13.63 12.58
CA PHE A 195 -10.36 12.25 12.54
C PHE A 195 -10.75 11.69 13.91
N ARG A 196 -10.34 12.35 15.00
CA ARG A 196 -10.71 11.99 16.37
C ARG A 196 -11.94 12.73 16.89
N ALA A 197 -12.36 13.80 16.21
CA ALA A 197 -13.55 14.58 16.54
C ALA A 197 -14.83 13.80 16.19
#